data_AF-A0A3D0RMU3-F1
#
_entry.id   AF-A0A3D0RMU3-F1
#
_cell.length_a   1.000
_cell.length_b   1.000
_cell.length_c   1.000
_cell.angle_alpha   90.00
_cell.angle_beta   90.00
_cell.angle_gamma   90.00
#
_symmetry.space_group_name_H-M   'P 1'
#
loop_
_entity.id
_entity.type
_entity.pdbx_description
1 polymer ?
#
loop_
_entity_poly.entity_id
_entity_poly.type
_entity_poly.pdbx_seq_one_letter_code
_entity_poly.pdbx_strand_id
1 'polypeptide(L)' 'FVSFPTAALGGTVEVPTIEGVAKVKIDPGTQPGKVLRLRNKGLPTINGYGTGDELINVNVYIP' A
#
# COMPACT_ATOMS: atom_id res chain seq x y z
N PHE A 1 -6.91 4.31 -5.48
CA PHE A 1 -7.18 5.72 -5.10
C PHE A 1 -7.84 5.71 -3.73
N VAL A 2 -7.39 6.59 -2.83
CA VAL A 2 -7.96 6.76 -1.48
C VAL A 2 -8.77 8.05 -1.47
N SER A 3 -9.93 8.05 -0.80
CA SER A 3 -10.76 9.25 -0.68
C SER A 3 -10.09 10.26 0.27
N PHE A 4 -10.32 11.56 0.03
CA PHE A 4 -9.83 12.63 0.90
C PHE A 4 -10.11 12.42 2.41
N PRO A 5 -11.34 12.03 2.85
CA PRO A 5 -11.59 11.81 4.28
C PRO A 5 -10.74 10.66 4.85
N THR A 6 -10.51 9.57 4.12
CA THR A 6 -9.67 8.46 4.58
C THR A 6 -8.19 8.85 4.63
N ALA A 7 -7.72 9.69 3.72
CA ALA A 7 -6.36 10.23 3.77
C ALA A 7 -6.16 11.20 4.95
N ALA A 8 -7.19 12.00 5.27
CA ALA A 8 -7.15 12.98 6.36
C ALA A 8 -7.31 12.33 7.75
N LEU A 9 -8.33 11.49 7.94
CA LEU A 9 -8.68 10.87 9.23
C LEU A 9 -7.95 9.54 9.47
N GLY A 10 -7.34 8.97 8.43
CA GLY A 10 -6.77 7.63 8.47
C GLY A 10 -7.85 6.56 8.33
N GLY A 11 -7.41 5.32 8.14
CA GLY A 11 -8.31 4.18 7.95
C GLY A 11 -7.57 2.92 7.58
N THR A 12 -8.33 1.87 7.24
CA THR A 12 -7.77 0.65 6.68
C THR A 12 -8.31 0.48 5.27
N VAL A 13 -7.41 0.23 4.32
CA VAL A 13 -7.76 -0.03 2.92
C VAL A 13 -7.25 -1.41 2.53
N GLU A 14 -8.02 -2.08 1.70
CA GLU A 14 -7.63 -3.36 1.12
C GLU A 14 -6.91 -3.10 -0.20
N VAL A 15 -5.71 -3.64 -0.34
CA VAL A 15 -4.87 -3.51 -1.52
C VAL A 15 -4.66 -4.89 -2.12
N PRO A 16 -4.94 -5.09 -3.42
CA PRO A 16 -4.60 -6.32 -4.11
C PRO A 16 -3.07 -6.44 -4.21
N THR A 17 -2.56 -7.57 -3.77
CA THR A 17 -1.15 -7.97 -3.78
C THR A 17 -0.99 -9.23 -4.64
N ILE A 18 0.24 -9.64 -4.91
CA ILE A 18 0.54 -10.81 -5.74
C ILE A 18 -0.07 -12.11 -5.17
N GLU A 19 -0.16 -12.22 -3.83
CA GLU A 19 -0.66 -13.42 -3.14
C GLU A 19 -2.15 -13.35 -2.77
N GLY A 20 -2.84 -12.24 -3.04
CA GLY A 20 -4.22 -12.02 -2.63
C GLY A 20 -4.46 -10.59 -2.17
N VAL A 21 -5.15 -10.40 -1.05
CA VAL A 21 -5.51 -9.05 -0.54
C VAL A 21 -4.76 -8.77 0.76
N ALA A 22 -4.08 -7.63 0.83
CA ALA A 22 -3.45 -7.14 2.05
C ALA A 22 -4.24 -5.96 2.62
N LYS A 23 -4.43 -5.97 3.94
CA LYS A 23 -4.98 -4.83 4.68
C LYS A 23 -3.87 -3.86 5.02
N VAL A 24 -3.95 -2.66 4.47
CA VAL A 24 -2.97 -1.60 4.69
C VAL A 24 -3.60 -0.51 5.53
N LYS A 25 -2.94 -0.15 6.62
CA LYS A 25 -3.35 0.97 7.46
C LYS A 25 -2.84 2.28 6.84
N ILE A 26 -3.76 3.21 6.63
CA ILE A 26 -3.46 4.59 6.26
C ILE A 26 -3.47 5.41 7.53
N ASP A 27 -2.35 6.04 7.83
CA ASP A 27 -2.25 6.96 8.96
C ASP A 27 -3.00 8.26 8.66
N PRO A 28 -3.60 8.91 9.68
CA PRO A 28 -4.19 10.24 9.51
C PRO A 28 -3.18 11.24 8.97
N GLY A 29 -3.63 12.14 8.10
CA GLY A 29 -2.77 13.13 7.44
C GLY A 29 -1.82 12.56 6.38
N THR A 30 -2.12 11.37 5.85
CA THR A 30 -1.32 10.77 4.78
C THR A 30 -1.33 11.65 3.53
N GLN A 31 -0.13 12.10 3.13
CA GLN A 31 0.04 12.94 1.95
C GLN A 31 -0.12 12.12 0.65
N PRO A 32 -0.65 12.73 -0.43
CA PRO A 32 -0.60 12.15 -1.76
C PRO A 32 0.84 11.87 -2.18
N GLY A 33 1.08 10.73 -2.84
CA GLY A 33 2.42 10.33 -3.27
C GLY A 33 3.25 9.61 -2.20
N LYS A 34 2.74 9.47 -0.96
CA LYS A 34 3.42 8.68 0.07
C LYS A 34 3.57 7.23 -0.40
N VAL A 35 4.78 6.70 -0.31
CA VAL A 35 5.07 5.30 -0.64
C VAL A 35 5.03 4.47 0.64
N LEU A 36 4.17 3.46 0.65
CA LEU A 36 4.08 2.46 1.70
C LEU A 36 4.79 1.19 1.21
N ARG A 37 5.55 0.54 2.10
CA ARG A 37 6.31 -0.67 1.77
C ARG A 37 5.73 -1.87 2.52
N LEU A 38 5.19 -2.81 1.76
CA LEU A 38 4.82 -4.13 2.27
C LEU A 38 6.00 -5.07 2.13
N ARG A 39 6.61 -5.42 3.25
CA ARG A 39 7.79 -6.29 3.25
C ARG A 39 7.40 -7.73 2.89
N ASN A 40 8.22 -8.38 2.07
CA ASN A 40 8.04 -9.78 1.66
C ASN A 40 6.72 -10.08 0.90
N LYS A 41 6.07 -9.04 0.35
CA LYS A 41 4.84 -9.17 -0.45
C LYS A 41 5.05 -8.94 -1.95
N GLY A 42 6.29 -8.68 -2.36
CA GLY A 42 6.70 -8.57 -3.74
C GLY A 42 6.92 -9.92 -4.42
N LEU A 43 7.53 -9.90 -5.59
CA LEU A 43 7.77 -11.10 -6.39
C LEU A 43 8.79 -12.04 -5.72
N PRO A 44 8.63 -13.36 -5.86
CA PRO A 44 9.66 -14.31 -5.47
C PRO A 44 10.91 -14.13 -6.34
N THR A 45 12.08 -14.31 -5.74
CA THR A 45 13.36 -14.22 -6.44
C THR A 45 13.51 -15.42 -7.38
N ILE A 46 13.78 -15.18 -8.66
CA ILE A 46 13.86 -16.24 -9.68
C ILE A 46 15.08 -17.17 -9.44
N ASN A 47 16.20 -16.62 -8.94
CA ASN A 47 17.48 -17.32 -8.80
C ASN A 47 17.98 -17.41 -7.34
N GLY A 48 17.10 -17.42 -6.34
CA GLY A 48 17.51 -17.46 -4.92
C GLY A 48 16.37 -17.69 -3.94
N TYR A 49 16.67 -17.59 -2.64
CA TYR A 49 15.67 -17.68 -1.57
C TYR A 49 15.23 -16.27 -1.15
N GLY A 50 13.92 -16.00 -1.22
CA GLY A 50 13.32 -14.78 -0.68
C GLY A 50 12.26 -14.15 -1.60
N THR A 51 11.38 -13.36 -0.99
CA THR A 51 10.37 -12.53 -1.64
C THR A 51 10.77 -11.06 -1.57
N GLY A 52 10.55 -10.32 -2.65
CA GLY A 52 10.77 -8.88 -2.69
C GLY A 52 9.74 -8.12 -1.84
N ASP A 53 9.84 -6.79 -1.90
CA ASP A 53 8.87 -5.90 -1.26
C ASP A 53 7.88 -5.36 -2.29
N GLU A 54 6.64 -5.13 -1.86
CA GLU A 54 5.64 -4.45 -2.67
C GLU A 54 5.56 -2.97 -2.23
N LEU A 55 5.73 -2.06 -3.19
CA LEU A 55 5.68 -0.62 -2.95
C LEU A 55 4.32 -0.08 -3.43
N ILE A 56 3.57 0.46 -2.50
CA ILE A 56 2.24 1.03 -2.74
C ILE A 56 2.36 2.54 -2.75
N ASN A 57 2.02 3.18 -3.87
CA ASN A 57 1.91 4.62 -3.95
C ASN A 57 0.47 5.05 -3.59
N VAL A 58 0.35 5.85 -2.54
CA VAL A 58 -0.95 6.37 -2.09
C VAL A 58 -1.33 7.57 -2.95
N ASN A 59 -2.30 7.36 -3.85
CA ASN A 59 -2.91 8.45 -4.61
C ASN A 59 -4.25 8.85 -4.00
N VAL A 60 -4.38 10.13 -3.61
CA VAL A 60 -5.57 10.67 -2.95
C VAL A 60 -6.42 11.38 -4.00
N TYR A 61 -7.70 11.01 -4.06
CA TYR A 61 -8.66 11.71 -4.89
C TYR A 61 -9.10 13.00 -4.19
N ILE A 62 -8.86 14.13 -4.83
CA ILE A 62 -9.33 15.46 -4.41
C ILE A 62 -10.57 15.76 -5.26
N PRO A 63 -11.76 15.89 -4.65
CA PRO A 63 -13.01 16.16 -5.36
C PRO A 63 -13.08 17.57 -5.96
#